data_AF-A0A535QIJ8-F1
#
_entry.id   AF-A0A535QIJ8-F1
#
_cell.length_a   1.000
_cell.length_b   1.000
_cell.length_c   1.000
_cell.angle_alpha   90.00
_cell.angle_beta   90.00
_cell.angle_gamma   90.00
#
_symmetry.space_group_name_H-M   'P 1'
#
loop_
_entity.id
_entity.type
_entity.pdbx_description
1 polymer ?
#
loop_
_entity_poly.entity_id
_entity_poly.type
_entity_poly.pdbx_seq_one_letter_code
_entity_poly.pdbx_strand_id
1 'polypeptide(L)'
;MTFQSPLLLLGLLAVPLLIGLYLASQKRRQAYTVRFTNLALLGQVMGKGPGFRRHLPAILFIAGLAGLLVSMARPQATIRIPKGQTSVLLAVDVSGSMAATDVQPTRIDAAINAGRTLIDKLPGNAQVGLVIFNSQAQVVAPLTSDKGSVKDALGTLAPGGGTAIGDAIQVSVAQLANVVDPNGPKSQNYARVCRGLPLTASMSRRCSRLPVAPAGTTISRPTRDS
;
A
#
# COMPACT_ATOMS: atom_id res chain seq x y z
N MET A 1 -8.30 -15.87 -9.29
CA MET A 1 -7.53 -16.71 -8.34
C MET A 1 -6.50 -17.46 -9.15
N THR A 2 -5.23 -17.17 -8.95
CA THR A 2 -4.13 -17.86 -9.62
C THR A 2 -3.33 -18.61 -8.56
N PHE A 3 -2.93 -19.84 -8.85
CA PHE A 3 -2.07 -20.63 -7.97
C PHE A 3 -0.63 -20.49 -8.43
N GLN A 4 0.29 -20.20 -7.51
CA GLN A 4 1.70 -20.00 -7.84
C GLN A 4 2.40 -21.30 -8.29
N SER A 5 1.88 -22.46 -7.84
CA SER A 5 2.44 -23.79 -8.14
C SER A 5 1.30 -24.81 -8.37
N PRO A 6 0.70 -24.85 -9.57
CA PRO A 6 -0.44 -25.73 -9.86
C PRO A 6 -0.10 -27.21 -9.76
N LEU A 7 1.18 -27.59 -9.90
CA LEU A 7 1.65 -28.97 -9.77
C LEU A 7 1.40 -29.58 -8.38
N LEU A 8 1.35 -28.77 -7.31
CA LEU A 8 1.04 -29.25 -5.96
C LEU A 8 -0.41 -29.74 -5.83
N LEU A 9 -1.31 -29.31 -6.72
CA LEU A 9 -2.69 -29.81 -6.76
C LEU A 9 -2.75 -31.28 -7.19
N LEU A 10 -1.74 -31.80 -7.91
CA LEU A 10 -1.63 -33.23 -8.19
C LEU A 10 -1.43 -34.04 -6.90
N GLY A 11 -0.87 -33.44 -5.84
CA GLY A 11 -0.80 -34.06 -4.51
C GLY A 11 -2.18 -34.40 -3.95
N LEU A 12 -3.25 -33.73 -4.41
CA LEU A 12 -4.62 -34.03 -4.00
C LEU A 12 -5.11 -35.40 -4.52
N LEU A 13 -4.50 -35.97 -5.57
CA LEU A 13 -4.74 -37.36 -6.00
C LEU A 13 -4.27 -38.39 -4.96
N ALA A 14 -3.38 -38.01 -4.02
CA ALA A 14 -3.01 -38.89 -2.91
C ALA A 14 -4.20 -39.13 -1.96
N VAL A 15 -5.18 -38.22 -1.90
CA VAL A 15 -6.36 -38.36 -1.05
C VAL A 15 -7.24 -39.56 -1.46
N PRO A 16 -7.73 -39.70 -2.71
CA PRO A 16 -8.50 -40.88 -3.11
C PRO A 16 -7.68 -42.16 -3.05
N LEU A 17 -6.37 -42.11 -3.30
CA LEU A 17 -5.48 -43.27 -3.14
C LEU A 17 -5.46 -43.77 -1.69
N LEU A 18 -5.30 -42.87 -0.71
CA LEU A 18 -5.31 -43.19 0.70
C LEU A 18 -6.66 -43.72 1.18
N ILE A 19 -7.78 -43.18 0.67
CA ILE A 19 -9.13 -43.71 0.91
C ILE A 19 -9.24 -45.14 0.39
N GLY A 20 -8.77 -45.41 -0.84
CA GLY A 20 -8.76 -46.75 -1.43
C GLY A 20 -7.93 -47.75 -0.62
N LEU A 21 -6.73 -47.36 -0.17
CA LEU A 21 -5.86 -48.19 0.68
C LEU A 21 -6.50 -48.46 2.04
N TYR A 22 -7.17 -47.47 2.64
CA TYR A 22 -7.89 -47.64 3.89
C TYR A 22 -9.03 -48.67 3.76
N LEU A 23 -9.86 -48.55 2.72
CA LEU A 23 -10.96 -49.49 2.45
C LEU A 23 -10.44 -50.90 2.14
N ALA A 24 -9.36 -51.02 1.35
CA ALA A 24 -8.75 -52.30 1.03
C ALA A 24 -8.15 -52.99 2.27
N SER A 25 -7.49 -52.22 3.14
CA SER A 25 -6.97 -52.71 4.42
C SER A 25 -8.10 -53.16 5.35
N GLN A 26 -9.22 -52.45 5.38
CA GLN A 26 -10.39 -52.82 6.18
C GLN A 26 -11.06 -54.10 5.66
N LYS A 27 -11.20 -54.25 4.33
CA LYS A 27 -11.73 -55.46 3.69
C LYS A 27 -10.81 -56.66 3.91
N ARG A 28 -9.48 -56.48 3.84
CA ARG A 28 -8.50 -57.51 4.21
C ARG A 28 -8.60 -57.88 5.68
N ARG A 29 -8.68 -56.91 6.60
CA ARG A 29 -8.82 -57.20 8.04
C ARG A 29 -10.08 -58.01 8.32
N GLN A 30 -11.22 -57.67 7.71
CA GLN A 30 -12.45 -58.45 7.82
C GLN A 30 -12.30 -59.88 7.27
N ALA A 31 -11.61 -60.04 6.13
CA ALA A 31 -11.30 -61.35 5.55
C ALA A 31 -10.35 -62.21 6.41
N TYR A 32 -9.47 -61.60 7.21
CA TYR A 32 -8.61 -62.30 8.17
C TYR A 32 -9.37 -62.68 9.46
N THR A 33 -10.40 -61.93 9.87
CA THR A 33 -11.19 -62.25 11.07
C THR A 33 -12.13 -63.44 10.88
N VAL A 34 -12.64 -63.68 9.67
CA VAL A 34 -13.45 -64.89 9.37
C VAL A 34 -12.66 -66.20 9.36
N ARG A 35 -11.33 -66.15 9.50
CA ARG A 35 -10.47 -67.35 9.58
C ARG A 35 -10.26 -67.86 11.01
N PHE A 36 -10.84 -67.21 12.03
CA PHE A 36 -10.85 -67.71 13.41
C PHE A 36 -12.11 -68.51 13.70
N THR A 37 -11.87 -69.76 14.05
CA THR A 37 -12.76 -70.93 14.13
C THR A 37 -13.72 -70.92 15.32
N ASN A 38 -14.34 -69.79 15.67
CA ASN A 38 -15.49 -69.78 16.60
C ASN A 38 -16.35 -68.50 16.52
N LEU A 39 -17.16 -68.38 15.46
CA LEU A 39 -18.06 -67.24 15.23
C LEU A 39 -19.27 -67.20 16.19
N ALA A 40 -19.58 -68.30 16.87
CA ALA A 40 -20.77 -68.43 17.73
C ALA A 40 -20.60 -67.75 19.10
N LEU A 41 -19.39 -67.72 19.68
CA LEU A 41 -19.12 -67.06 20.97
C LEU A 41 -18.82 -65.57 20.84
N LEU A 42 -18.38 -65.11 19.66
CA LEU A 42 -17.96 -63.72 19.46
C LEU A 42 -19.16 -62.75 19.34
N GLY A 43 -20.31 -63.24 18.88
CA GLY A 43 -21.55 -62.46 18.78
C GLY A 43 -22.19 -62.11 20.13
N GLN A 44 -21.85 -62.85 21.20
CA GLN A 44 -22.44 -62.67 22.54
C GLN A 44 -21.61 -61.75 23.46
N VAL A 45 -20.34 -61.46 23.11
CA VAL A 45 -19.43 -60.64 23.93
C VAL A 45 -19.08 -59.31 23.25
N MET A 46 -19.20 -59.21 21.93
CA MET A 46 -18.98 -57.94 21.22
C MET A 46 -20.23 -57.06 21.28
N GLY A 47 -20.29 -56.18 22.28
CA GLY A 47 -21.19 -55.01 22.24
C GLY A 47 -21.01 -54.20 20.96
N LYS A 48 -22.01 -53.36 20.60
CA LYS A 48 -22.02 -52.50 19.40
C LYS A 48 -20.62 -51.90 19.18
N GLY A 49 -19.86 -52.45 18.24
CA GLY A 49 -18.50 -52.04 17.97
C GLY A 49 -18.44 -50.55 17.66
N PRO A 50 -17.26 -49.90 17.81
CA PRO A 50 -17.11 -48.49 17.51
C PRO A 50 -17.45 -48.27 16.03
N GLY A 51 -18.68 -47.85 15.75
CA GLY A 51 -19.22 -47.73 14.39
C GLY A 51 -18.55 -46.60 13.63
N PHE A 52 -19.29 -45.52 13.34
CA PHE A 52 -18.73 -44.38 12.62
C PHE A 52 -17.52 -43.72 13.32
N ARG A 53 -17.45 -43.83 14.66
CA ARG A 53 -16.34 -43.29 15.48
C ARG A 53 -14.98 -43.92 15.16
N ARG A 54 -14.92 -45.13 14.60
CA ARG A 54 -13.65 -45.76 14.16
C ARG A 54 -13.05 -45.06 12.94
N HIS A 55 -13.85 -44.36 12.16
CA HIS A 55 -13.42 -43.65 10.95
C HIS A 55 -13.00 -42.21 11.22
N LEU A 56 -13.36 -41.67 12.39
CA LEU A 56 -13.12 -40.27 12.76
C LEU A 56 -11.64 -39.87 12.67
N PRO A 57 -10.66 -40.65 13.18
CA PRO A 57 -9.25 -40.29 13.06
C PRO A 57 -8.76 -40.29 11.61
N ALA A 58 -9.25 -41.21 10.77
CA ALA A 58 -8.88 -41.30 9.36
C ALA A 58 -9.45 -40.12 8.55
N ILE A 59 -10.72 -39.75 8.81
CA ILE A 59 -11.37 -38.60 8.16
C ILE A 59 -10.63 -37.31 8.54
N LEU A 60 -10.32 -37.11 9.82
CA LEU A 60 -9.59 -35.93 10.28
C LEU A 60 -8.17 -35.85 9.69
N PHE A 61 -7.47 -36.99 9.59
CA PHE A 61 -6.15 -37.03 8.96
C PHE A 61 -6.21 -36.64 7.47
N ILE A 62 -7.17 -37.18 6.73
CA ILE A 62 -7.36 -36.85 5.31
C ILE A 62 -7.76 -35.39 5.12
N ALA A 63 -8.68 -34.88 5.94
CA ALA A 63 -9.09 -33.48 5.91
C ALA A 63 -7.92 -32.53 6.23
N GLY A 64 -7.11 -32.87 7.24
CA GLY A 64 -5.91 -32.12 7.60
C GLY A 64 -4.85 -32.11 6.48
N LEU A 65 -4.60 -33.26 5.87
CA LEU A 65 -3.67 -33.36 4.74
C LEU A 65 -4.15 -32.56 3.53
N ALA A 66 -5.44 -32.62 3.21
CA ALA A 66 -6.03 -31.81 2.14
C ALA A 66 -5.91 -30.30 2.43
N GLY A 67 -6.19 -29.88 3.66
CA GLY A 67 -6.01 -28.49 4.09
C GLY A 67 -4.55 -28.03 4.00
N LEU A 68 -3.59 -28.87 4.39
CA LEU A 68 -2.17 -28.60 4.29
C LEU A 68 -1.72 -28.43 2.82
N LEU A 69 -2.17 -29.32 1.93
CA LEU A 69 -1.87 -29.24 0.50
C LEU A 69 -2.46 -27.96 -0.13
N VAL A 70 -3.69 -27.59 0.22
CA VAL A 70 -4.32 -26.34 -0.26
C VAL A 70 -3.58 -25.11 0.26
N SER A 71 -3.15 -25.12 1.53
CA SER A 71 -2.34 -24.04 2.12
C SER A 71 -0.99 -23.90 1.43
N MET A 72 -0.28 -25.02 1.21
CA MET A 72 0.99 -25.03 0.47
C MET A 72 0.84 -24.59 -0.99
N ALA A 73 -0.33 -24.80 -1.61
CA ALA A 73 -0.61 -24.32 -2.98
C ALA A 73 -0.70 -22.78 -3.07
N ARG A 74 -0.68 -22.06 -1.94
CA ARG A 74 -0.68 -20.59 -1.84
C ARG A 74 -1.75 -19.96 -2.72
N PRO A 75 -3.04 -20.06 -2.36
CA PRO A 75 -4.11 -19.40 -3.09
C PRO A 75 -3.88 -17.89 -3.10
N GLN A 76 -3.66 -17.31 -4.27
CA GLN A 76 -3.49 -15.86 -4.42
C GLN A 76 -4.73 -15.26 -5.09
N ALA A 77 -5.29 -14.26 -4.41
CA ALA A 77 -6.27 -13.37 -4.98
C ALA A 77 -5.55 -12.23 -5.70
N THR A 78 -5.54 -12.28 -7.03
CA THR A 78 -5.05 -11.17 -7.85
C THR A 78 -6.06 -10.03 -7.75
N ILE A 79 -5.83 -9.07 -6.86
CA ILE A 79 -6.58 -7.83 -6.85
C ILE A 79 -6.04 -6.99 -8.00
N ARG A 80 -6.88 -6.74 -9.01
CA ARG A 80 -6.58 -5.75 -10.05
C ARG A 80 -6.64 -4.38 -9.41
N ILE A 81 -5.51 -3.89 -8.91
CA ILE A 81 -5.36 -2.46 -8.60
C ILE A 81 -5.54 -1.76 -9.95
N PRO A 82 -6.59 -0.94 -10.13
CA PRO A 82 -6.71 -0.13 -11.33
C PRO A 82 -5.39 0.62 -11.47
N LYS A 83 -4.72 0.51 -12.62
CA LYS A 83 -3.56 1.36 -12.95
C LYS A 83 -4.08 2.79 -13.16
N GLY A 84 -4.68 3.37 -12.12
CA GLY A 84 -5.10 4.74 -12.05
C GLY A 84 -3.84 5.57 -11.90
N GLN A 85 -3.56 6.34 -12.95
CA GLN A 85 -2.65 7.50 -12.99
C GLN A 85 -1.50 7.45 -11.97
N THR A 86 -0.31 7.06 -12.45
CA THR A 86 0.92 7.11 -11.65
C THR A 86 1.12 8.52 -11.11
N SER A 87 0.99 8.70 -9.80
CA SER A 87 1.11 10.01 -9.16
C SER A 87 2.48 10.10 -8.49
N VAL A 88 3.28 11.07 -8.91
CA VAL A 88 4.64 11.29 -8.40
C VAL A 88 4.71 12.69 -7.80
N LEU A 89 5.13 12.78 -6.55
CA LEU A 89 5.36 14.06 -5.90
C LEU A 89 6.85 14.26 -5.67
N LEU A 90 7.40 15.33 -6.25
CA LEU A 90 8.82 15.65 -6.12
C LEU A 90 9.01 16.59 -4.93
N ALA A 91 9.73 16.13 -3.90
CA ALA A 91 10.12 16.96 -2.76
C ALA A 91 11.58 17.41 -2.94
N VAL A 92 11.80 18.71 -3.15
CA VAL A 92 13.12 19.29 -3.46
C VAL A 92 13.62 20.13 -2.30
N ASP A 93 14.85 19.85 -1.85
CA ASP A 93 15.56 20.68 -0.88
C ASP A 93 15.98 21.99 -1.55
N VAL A 94 15.60 23.11 -0.96
CA VAL A 94 16.01 24.46 -1.38
C VAL A 94 16.68 25.22 -0.23
N SER A 95 17.29 24.51 0.71
CA SER A 95 18.06 25.10 1.81
C SER A 95 19.30 25.84 1.32
N GLY A 96 19.89 26.69 2.16
CA GLY A 96 21.12 27.42 1.81
C GLY A 96 22.29 26.50 1.42
N SER A 97 22.31 25.26 1.92
CA SER A 97 23.35 24.26 1.56
C SER A 97 23.29 23.82 0.09
N MET A 98 22.15 24.02 -0.58
CA MET A 98 21.96 23.67 -1.99
C MET A 98 22.59 24.69 -2.96
N ALA A 99 23.09 25.82 -2.45
CA ALA A 99 23.92 26.74 -3.23
C ALA A 99 25.38 26.25 -3.42
N ALA A 100 25.77 25.14 -2.79
CA ALA A 100 27.11 24.58 -2.91
C ALA A 100 27.42 24.14 -4.37
N THR A 101 28.70 24.26 -4.76
CA THR A 101 29.21 24.00 -6.11
C THR A 101 30.06 22.73 -6.18
N ASP A 102 29.94 21.83 -5.22
CA ASP A 102 30.56 20.50 -5.24
C ASP A 102 29.97 19.60 -6.33
N VAL A 103 28.78 19.95 -6.83
CA VAL A 103 28.22 19.47 -8.09
C VAL A 103 28.06 20.67 -9.03
N GLN A 104 28.65 20.61 -10.21
CA GLN A 104 28.61 21.69 -11.20
C GLN A 104 27.21 21.76 -11.86
N PRO A 105 26.61 22.94 -12.06
CA PRO A 105 27.05 24.27 -11.60
C PRO A 105 26.83 24.50 -10.09
N THR A 106 25.66 24.13 -9.58
CA THR A 106 25.36 24.07 -8.14
C THR A 106 24.55 22.82 -7.84
N ARG A 107 24.47 22.40 -6.56
CA ARG A 107 23.59 21.29 -6.13
C ARG A 107 22.13 21.53 -6.52
N ILE A 108 21.63 22.77 -6.40
CA ILE A 108 20.26 23.09 -6.78
C ILE A 108 20.05 22.94 -8.30
N ASP A 109 20.99 23.42 -9.12
CA ASP A 109 20.89 23.27 -10.58
C ASP A 109 20.93 21.80 -11.00
N ALA A 110 21.80 21.01 -10.35
CA ALA A 110 21.86 19.57 -10.56
C ALA A 110 20.53 18.89 -10.18
N ALA A 111 19.92 19.28 -9.06
CA ALA A 111 18.62 18.77 -8.62
C ALA A 111 17.49 19.15 -9.59
N ILE A 112 17.48 20.39 -10.10
CA ILE A 112 16.52 20.84 -11.12
C ILE A 112 16.64 20.00 -12.39
N ASN A 113 17.86 19.76 -12.87
CA ASN A 113 18.11 18.95 -14.06
C ASN A 113 17.72 17.48 -13.87
N ALA A 114 18.02 16.91 -12.70
CA ALA A 114 17.58 15.57 -12.33
C ALA A 114 16.04 15.48 -12.27
N GLY A 115 15.39 16.47 -11.69
CA GLY A 115 13.92 16.58 -11.63
C GLY A 115 13.29 16.64 -13.03
N ARG A 116 13.81 17.48 -13.92
CA ARG A 116 13.36 17.55 -15.33
C ARG A 116 13.51 16.21 -16.04
N THR A 117 14.67 15.58 -15.90
CA THR A 117 14.96 14.26 -16.49
C THR A 117 14.02 13.16 -15.95
N LEU A 118 13.68 13.21 -14.66
CA LEU A 118 12.71 12.30 -14.06
C LEU A 118 11.33 12.50 -14.69
N ILE A 119 10.85 13.74 -14.78
CA ILE A 119 9.54 14.09 -15.34
C ILE A 119 9.43 13.62 -16.80
N ASP A 120 10.51 13.75 -17.57
CA ASP A 120 10.59 13.28 -18.96
C ASP A 120 10.46 11.76 -19.12
N LYS A 121 10.94 10.99 -18.12
CA LYS A 121 10.84 9.53 -18.12
C LYS A 121 9.49 9.00 -17.66
N LEU A 122 8.63 9.84 -17.08
CA LEU A 122 7.32 9.42 -16.61
C LEU A 122 6.35 9.16 -17.77
N PRO A 123 5.44 8.17 -17.67
CA PRO A 123 4.46 7.90 -18.70
C PRO A 123 3.48 9.08 -18.88
N GLY A 124 2.85 9.21 -20.05
CA GLY A 124 2.00 10.37 -20.38
C GLY A 124 0.78 10.57 -19.48
N ASN A 125 0.29 9.50 -18.85
CA ASN A 125 -0.82 9.52 -17.92
C ASN A 125 -0.41 9.72 -16.45
N ALA A 126 0.87 10.01 -16.19
CA ALA A 126 1.35 10.28 -14.84
C ALA A 126 1.01 11.72 -14.41
N GLN A 127 0.54 11.86 -13.17
CA GLN A 127 0.44 13.15 -12.51
C GLN A 127 1.75 13.45 -11.78
N VAL A 128 2.20 14.69 -11.84
CA VAL A 128 3.38 15.18 -11.15
C VAL A 128 3.01 16.38 -10.29
N GLY A 129 3.53 16.46 -9.08
CA GLY A 129 3.51 17.68 -8.28
C GLY A 129 4.88 18.01 -7.71
N LEU A 130 5.03 19.22 -7.19
CA LEU A 130 6.28 19.77 -6.67
C LEU A 130 6.06 20.37 -5.28
N VAL A 131 6.82 19.87 -4.32
CA VAL A 131 6.96 20.41 -2.96
C VAL A 131 8.40 20.85 -2.79
N ILE A 132 8.60 22.03 -2.23
CA ILE A 132 9.92 22.51 -1.85
C ILE A 132 10.01 22.60 -0.34
N PHE A 133 11.21 22.47 0.18
CA PHE A 133 11.43 22.68 1.60
C PHE A 133 12.76 23.37 1.90
N ASN A 134 12.69 24.29 2.85
CA ASN A 134 13.84 24.88 3.53
C ASN A 134 13.51 24.94 5.03
N SER A 135 13.52 26.11 5.68
CA SER A 135 12.98 26.33 7.03
C SER A 135 11.48 26.01 7.18
N GLN A 136 10.78 25.73 6.09
CA GLN A 136 9.39 25.25 6.05
C GLN A 136 9.13 24.52 4.73
N ALA A 137 8.08 23.70 4.68
CA ALA A 137 7.65 23.02 3.46
C ALA A 137 6.48 23.74 2.77
N GLN A 138 6.53 23.82 1.45
CA GLN A 138 5.52 24.50 0.63
C GLN A 138 5.21 23.72 -0.65
N VAL A 139 3.94 23.66 -1.01
CA VAL A 139 3.49 23.10 -2.29
C VAL A 139 3.63 24.18 -3.35
N VAL A 140 4.50 23.96 -4.34
CA VAL A 140 4.73 24.89 -5.45
C VAL A 140 3.82 24.55 -6.63
N ALA A 141 3.67 23.26 -6.91
CA ALA A 141 2.71 22.74 -7.89
C ALA A 141 1.94 21.57 -7.27
N PRO A 142 0.59 21.63 -7.22
CA PRO A 142 -0.21 20.47 -6.84
C PRO A 142 -0.06 19.35 -7.88
N LEU A 143 -0.52 18.15 -7.56
CA LEU A 143 -0.53 17.03 -8.50
C LEU A 143 -1.35 17.39 -9.75
N THR A 144 -0.68 17.43 -10.89
CA THR A 144 -1.25 17.81 -12.19
C THR A 144 -0.75 16.88 -13.29
N SER A 145 -1.53 16.71 -14.34
CA SER A 145 -1.11 16.01 -15.56
C SER A 145 -0.27 16.91 -16.49
N ASP A 146 -0.31 18.23 -16.28
CA ASP A 146 0.52 19.17 -17.01
C ASP A 146 1.96 19.17 -16.48
N LYS A 147 2.80 18.37 -17.13
CA LYS A 147 4.24 18.28 -16.81
C LYS A 147 5.00 19.55 -17.14
N GLY A 148 4.50 20.41 -18.03
CA GLY A 148 5.15 21.65 -18.44
C GLY A 148 5.23 22.63 -17.27
N SER A 149 4.08 22.93 -16.65
CA SER A 149 4.03 23.83 -15.50
C SER A 149 4.91 23.39 -14.32
N VAL A 150 5.03 22.08 -14.08
CA VAL A 150 5.93 21.55 -13.02
C VAL A 150 7.41 21.77 -13.36
N LYS A 151 7.80 21.61 -14.64
CA LYS A 151 9.18 21.88 -15.08
C LYS A 151 9.53 23.36 -15.04
N ASP A 152 8.57 24.22 -15.32
CA ASP A 152 8.74 25.67 -15.23
C ASP A 152 8.91 26.08 -13.77
N ALA A 153 8.08 25.53 -12.87
CA ALA A 153 8.21 25.72 -11.43
C ALA A 153 9.57 25.26 -10.90
N LEU A 154 10.08 24.11 -11.35
CA LEU A 154 11.44 23.65 -11.04
C LEU A 154 12.52 24.66 -11.47
N GLY A 155 12.33 25.37 -12.58
CA GLY A 155 13.28 26.36 -13.08
C GLY A 155 13.36 27.63 -12.23
N THR A 156 12.37 27.88 -11.38
CA THR A 156 12.29 29.09 -10.53
C THR A 156 12.85 28.88 -9.11
N LEU A 157 13.38 27.69 -8.81
CA LEU A 157 13.85 27.38 -7.47
C LEU A 157 15.15 28.11 -7.13
N ALA A 158 15.18 28.71 -5.94
CA ALA A 158 16.34 29.42 -5.42
C ALA A 158 16.69 28.89 -4.01
N PRO A 159 17.98 28.65 -3.70
CA PRO A 159 18.40 28.16 -2.41
C PRO A 159 18.33 29.25 -1.34
N GLY A 160 17.92 28.90 -0.12
CA GLY A 160 17.89 29.79 1.02
C GLY A 160 17.27 29.18 2.28
N GLY A 161 17.66 29.69 3.45
CA GLY A 161 17.13 29.24 4.74
C GLY A 161 17.73 27.91 5.23
N GLY A 162 17.06 27.30 6.22
CA GLY A 162 17.43 26.02 6.84
C GLY A 162 16.82 24.81 6.14
N THR A 163 16.69 23.68 6.86
CA THR A 163 16.19 22.41 6.30
C THR A 163 15.15 21.77 7.22
N ALA A 164 13.92 21.59 6.73
CA ALA A 164 12.77 21.05 7.44
C ALA A 164 12.19 19.86 6.67
N ILE A 165 12.97 18.78 6.59
CA ILE A 165 12.59 17.56 5.86
C ILE A 165 11.33 16.90 6.46
N GLY A 166 11.15 16.97 7.78
CA GLY A 166 9.96 16.41 8.44
C GLY A 166 8.66 17.03 7.92
N ASP A 167 8.61 18.36 7.83
CA ASP A 167 7.47 19.09 7.28
C ASP A 167 7.26 18.74 5.81
N ALA A 168 8.35 18.59 5.05
CA ALA A 168 8.30 18.24 3.63
C ALA A 168 7.63 16.88 3.40
N ILE A 169 7.99 15.87 4.21
CA ILE A 169 7.39 14.54 4.14
C ILE A 169 5.90 14.60 4.52
N GLN A 170 5.54 15.33 5.58
CA GLN A 170 4.14 15.44 6.01
C GLN A 170 3.27 16.10 4.93
N VAL A 171 3.72 17.23 4.38
CA VAL A 171 3.03 17.92 3.28
C VAL A 171 2.94 17.02 2.04
N SER A 172 3.99 16.26 1.76
CA SER A 172 4.03 15.35 0.60
C SER A 172 3.02 14.22 0.71
N VAL A 173 2.97 13.55 1.85
CA VAL A 173 2.01 12.47 2.13
C VAL A 173 0.58 13.01 2.11
N ALA A 174 0.37 14.20 2.69
CA ALA A 174 -0.91 14.89 2.65
C ALA A 174 -1.41 15.15 1.22
N GLN A 175 -0.54 15.60 0.32
CA GLN A 175 -0.89 15.84 -1.09
C GLN A 175 -1.25 14.54 -1.81
N LEU A 176 -0.47 13.47 -1.62
CA LEU A 176 -0.73 12.16 -2.22
C LEU A 176 -1.99 11.49 -1.68
N ALA A 177 -2.30 11.67 -0.39
CA ALA A 177 -3.51 11.11 0.22
C ALA A 177 -4.80 11.63 -0.46
N ASN A 178 -4.83 12.89 -0.89
CA ASN A 178 -5.97 13.47 -1.61
C ASN A 178 -6.21 12.82 -2.99
N VAL A 179 -5.22 12.14 -3.57
CA VAL A 179 -5.38 11.39 -4.83
C VAL A 179 -6.00 10.02 -4.57
N VAL A 180 -5.66 9.39 -3.44
CA VAL A 180 -6.19 8.08 -3.05
C VAL A 180 -7.65 8.20 -2.60
N ASP A 181 -7.97 9.25 -1.83
CA ASP A 181 -9.34 9.55 -1.39
C ASP A 181 -9.68 11.03 -1.68
N PRO A 182 -10.25 11.34 -2.86
CA PRO A 182 -10.62 12.71 -3.22
C PRO A 182 -11.75 13.30 -2.37
N ASN A 183 -12.49 12.45 -1.64
CA ASN A 183 -13.56 12.84 -0.71
C ASN A 183 -13.12 12.82 0.77
N GLY A 184 -11.88 12.42 1.03
CA GLY A 184 -11.27 12.47 2.35
C GLY A 184 -11.06 13.92 2.83
N PRO A 185 -10.73 14.13 4.12
CA PRO A 185 -10.50 15.45 4.67
C PRO A 185 -9.38 16.18 3.91
N LYS A 186 -9.76 17.22 3.15
CA LYS A 186 -8.85 18.00 2.30
C LYS A 186 -7.80 18.69 3.18
N SER A 187 -6.57 18.22 3.06
CA SER A 187 -5.40 18.64 3.81
C SER A 187 -4.84 20.02 3.36
N GLN A 188 -5.71 21.00 3.13
CA GLN A 188 -5.32 22.33 2.61
C GLN A 188 -4.49 23.18 3.60
N ASN A 189 -4.33 22.74 4.85
CA ASN A 189 -3.72 23.53 5.93
C ASN A 189 -2.42 22.97 6.53
N TYR A 190 -1.77 21.97 5.92
CA TYR A 190 -0.56 21.37 6.50
C TYR A 190 0.73 22.20 6.29
N ALA A 191 0.66 23.34 5.59
CA ALA A 191 1.76 24.30 5.54
C ALA A 191 2.03 25.02 6.89
N ARG A 192 1.33 24.63 7.96
CA ARG A 192 1.53 25.14 9.32
C ARG A 192 1.78 24.00 10.30
N VAL A 193 2.68 23.07 9.96
CA VAL A 193 3.26 22.16 10.95
C VAL A 193 4.13 23.00 11.89
N CYS A 194 3.87 22.83 13.19
CA CYS A 194 4.26 23.74 14.25
C CYS A 194 5.77 23.99 14.34
N ARG A 195 6.22 25.22 14.09
CA ARG A 195 7.47 25.72 14.67
C ARG A 195 7.34 25.80 16.19
N GLY A 196 8.45 25.51 16.85
CA GLY A 196 8.60 25.33 18.29
C GLY A 196 7.81 26.31 19.17
N LEU A 197 7.11 25.72 20.14
CA LEU A 197 6.78 26.40 21.39
C LEU A 197 8.10 26.79 22.10
N PRO A 198 8.33 28.08 22.42
CA PRO A 198 8.87 28.36 23.73
C PRO A 198 7.78 28.04 24.75
N LEU A 199 8.18 27.39 25.85
CA LEU A 199 7.34 27.14 27.02
C LEU A 199 6.86 28.48 27.62
N THR A 200 5.75 29.04 27.13
CA THR A 200 4.92 29.95 27.94
C THR A 200 3.45 29.74 27.62
N ALA A 201 2.72 29.32 28.65
CA ALA A 201 1.28 29.11 28.63
C ALA A 201 0.54 30.45 28.63
N SER A 202 0.34 31.06 27.46
CA SER A 202 -0.76 32.01 27.21
C SER A 202 -0.66 32.53 25.78
N MET A 203 -1.53 32.02 24.89
CA MET A 203 -2.17 32.75 23.77
C MET A 203 -2.69 31.77 22.71
N SER A 204 -3.60 30.88 23.11
CA SER A 204 -4.32 29.97 22.21
C SER A 204 -5.47 30.64 21.41
N ARG A 205 -5.49 31.98 21.26
CA ARG A 205 -6.69 32.69 20.77
C ARG A 205 -6.50 33.66 19.60
N ARG A 206 -5.37 33.64 18.89
CA ARG A 206 -5.14 34.59 17.77
C ARG A 206 -4.64 33.98 16.47
N CYS A 207 -4.91 32.70 16.23
CA CYS A 207 -4.58 32.01 14.97
C CYS A 207 -5.80 31.76 14.06
N SER A 208 -6.96 32.37 14.34
CA SER A 208 -8.25 32.04 13.70
C SER A 208 -8.89 33.15 12.87
N ARG A 209 -8.18 34.22 12.50
CA ARG A 209 -8.77 35.27 11.65
C ARG A 209 -7.79 35.83 10.64
N LEU A 210 -7.77 35.22 9.45
CA LEU A 210 -7.52 35.91 8.18
C LEU A 210 -8.12 35.02 7.08
N PRO A 211 -9.15 35.47 6.35
CA PRO A 211 -9.63 34.75 5.17
C PRO A 211 -8.64 34.95 4.03
N VAL A 212 -8.21 33.85 3.41
CA VAL A 212 -7.47 33.88 2.14
C VAL A 212 -8.51 34.04 1.03
N ALA A 213 -8.43 35.15 0.29
CA ALA A 213 -9.31 35.43 -0.84
C ALA A 213 -9.09 34.41 -1.97
N PRO A 214 -10.16 33.94 -2.66
CA PRO A 214 -10.01 33.11 -3.84
C PRO A 214 -9.45 33.93 -5.01
N ALA A 215 -8.56 33.31 -5.78
CA ALA A 215 -8.01 33.89 -6.99
C ALA A 215 -9.10 34.11 -8.05
N GLY A 216 -9.28 35.36 -8.47
CA GLY A 216 -10.09 35.73 -9.62
C GLY A 216 -11.07 36.88 -9.37
N THR A 217 -10.58 38.11 -9.30
CA THR A 217 -11.44 39.28 -9.54
C THR A 217 -10.68 40.34 -10.34
N THR A 218 -11.19 40.55 -11.55
CA THR A 218 -10.79 41.52 -12.57
C THR A 218 -10.78 42.94 -12.01
N ILE A 219 -9.69 43.68 -12.21
CA ILE A 219 -9.56 45.09 -11.82
C ILE A 219 -10.35 45.94 -12.83
N SER A 220 -11.55 46.39 -12.45
CA SER A 220 -12.27 47.47 -13.14
C SER A 220 -11.96 48.81 -12.47
N ARG A 221 -11.24 49.67 -13.18
CA ARG A 221 -10.93 51.08 -12.86
C ARG A 221 -12.22 51.91 -12.86
N PRO A 222 -12.52 52.74 -11.86
CA PRO A 222 -13.48 53.81 -12.02
C PRO A 222 -12.79 55.11 -12.44
N THR A 223 -13.54 55.84 -13.26
CA THR A 223 -13.23 57.04 -13.99
C THR A 223 -13.21 58.31 -13.13
N ARG A 224 -12.58 59.32 -13.72
CA ARG A 224 -12.50 60.74 -13.39
C ARG A 224 -13.87 61.40 -13.13
N ASP A 225 -13.89 62.37 -12.22
CA ASP A 225 -14.71 63.61 -12.12
C ASP A 225 -14.70 63.99 -10.61
N SER A 226 -14.41 65.21 -10.14
CA SER A 226 -14.46 66.56 -10.69
C SER A 226 -13.33 67.39 -10.07
#